data_AF-A0A947CLL4-F1
#
_entry.id   AF-A0A947CLL4-F1
#
_cell.length_a   1.000
_cell.length_b   1.000
_cell.length_c   1.000
_cell.angle_alpha   90.00
_cell.angle_beta   90.00
_cell.angle_gamma   90.00
#
_symmetry.space_group_name_H-M   'P 1'
#
loop_
_entity.id
_entity.type
_entity.pdbx_description
1 polymer ?
#
loop_
_entity_poly.entity_id
_entity_poly.type
_entity_poly.pdbx_seq_one_letter_code
_entity_poly.pdbx_strand_id
1 'polypeptide(L)'
;MSSLSSARVVALHRLRNRFDGVAAAEKTTCLQACAERQLTNPRVVRRYHETLLFMAAYPANRGQASRVDAELTRVTAATPALFRSRVGAKILKESGLAGEAVEGSFSIAMIEWLLTRFPGQIELAWLKGTAGADLDDLLSLALLPPERDGRLHTRFDMQRWLRFAVGADSTEERDLRWVLDRIRELVPDPELRDLIAECLDLRVRWRLTAAGPTRTGIRFPPRPAFMQRGPLKRTFDVARLLRRPLPEPVRLTPSAAGALIDVARGVLAVRGREADPVTYAN
;
A
#
# COMPACT_ATOMS: atom_id res chain seq x y z
N MET A 1 -15.35 -24.80 12.63
CA MET A 1 -16.07 -23.86 11.75
C MET A 1 -15.75 -24.18 10.30
N SER A 2 -16.72 -24.13 9.38
CA SER A 2 -16.42 -24.41 7.96
C SER A 2 -15.75 -23.20 7.27
N SER A 3 -15.02 -23.48 6.18
CA SER A 3 -14.35 -22.44 5.38
C SER A 3 -15.36 -21.58 4.61
N LEU A 4 -15.01 -20.31 4.39
CA LEU A 4 -15.80 -19.38 3.59
C LEU A 4 -15.86 -19.86 2.14
N SER A 5 -17.06 -20.11 1.62
CA SER A 5 -17.25 -20.62 0.26
C SER A 5 -17.42 -19.49 -0.76
N SER A 6 -17.02 -19.75 -2.00
CA SER A 6 -17.22 -18.82 -3.13
C SER A 6 -18.70 -18.46 -3.31
N ALA A 7 -19.61 -19.43 -3.17
CA ALA A 7 -21.05 -19.20 -3.32
C ALA A 7 -21.61 -18.15 -2.35
N ARG A 8 -21.16 -18.17 -1.08
CA ARG A 8 -21.58 -17.18 -0.07
C ARG A 8 -21.10 -15.77 -0.42
N VAL A 9 -19.83 -15.66 -0.81
CA VAL A 9 -19.27 -14.36 -1.22
C VAL A 9 -19.93 -13.85 -2.50
N VAL A 10 -20.24 -14.73 -3.47
CA VAL A 10 -20.99 -14.38 -4.68
C VAL A 10 -22.38 -13.84 -4.34
N ALA A 11 -23.10 -14.48 -3.42
CA ALA A 11 -24.42 -14.03 -2.98
C ALA A 11 -24.36 -12.62 -2.39
N LEU A 12 -23.44 -12.38 -1.44
CA LEU A 12 -23.23 -11.04 -0.87
C LEU A 12 -22.83 -10.01 -1.93
N HIS A 13 -21.90 -10.38 -2.82
CA HIS A 13 -21.38 -9.52 -3.87
C HIS A 13 -22.46 -9.07 -4.86
N ARG A 14 -23.43 -9.95 -5.19
CA ARG A 14 -24.57 -9.61 -6.06
C ARG A 14 -25.47 -8.56 -5.43
N LEU A 15 -25.60 -8.55 -4.11
CA LEU A 15 -26.42 -7.58 -3.39
C LEU A 15 -25.77 -6.20 -3.27
N ARG A 16 -24.45 -6.06 -3.47
CA ARG A 16 -23.71 -4.83 -3.15
C ARG A 16 -24.33 -3.54 -3.72
N ASN A 17 -24.86 -3.60 -4.94
CA ASN A 17 -25.45 -2.47 -5.68
C ASN A 17 -26.96 -2.26 -5.44
N ARG A 18 -27.58 -2.99 -4.50
CA ARG A 18 -28.99 -2.84 -4.12
C ARG A 18 -29.09 -2.07 -2.80
N PHE A 19 -29.89 -1.02 -2.74
CA PHE A 19 -29.89 -0.07 -1.62
C PHE A 19 -31.27 0.17 -0.99
N ASP A 20 -32.29 -0.58 -1.41
CA ASP A 20 -33.58 -0.60 -0.75
C ASP A 20 -33.52 -1.31 0.62
N GLY A 21 -34.57 -1.14 1.42
CA GLY A 21 -34.63 -1.68 2.79
C GLY A 21 -34.57 -3.21 2.85
N VAL A 22 -35.17 -3.91 1.87
CA VAL A 22 -35.15 -5.38 1.79
C VAL A 22 -33.72 -5.85 1.53
N ALA A 23 -33.05 -5.25 0.56
CA ALA A 23 -31.65 -5.53 0.25
C ALA A 23 -30.71 -5.21 1.42
N ALA A 24 -31.01 -4.19 2.24
CA ALA A 24 -30.21 -3.89 3.44
C ALA A 24 -30.28 -5.02 4.48
N ALA A 25 -31.47 -5.61 4.69
CA ALA A 25 -31.66 -6.77 5.56
C ALA A 25 -30.95 -8.01 4.99
N GLU A 26 -31.15 -8.30 3.69
CA GLU A 26 -30.48 -9.42 3.00
C GLU A 26 -28.96 -9.33 3.07
N LYS A 27 -28.39 -8.13 2.81
CA LYS A 27 -26.94 -7.87 2.95
C LYS A 27 -26.46 -8.20 4.36
N THR A 28 -27.21 -7.81 5.39
CA THR A 28 -26.84 -8.06 6.79
C THR A 28 -26.83 -9.56 7.10
N THR A 29 -27.85 -10.30 6.65
CA THR A 29 -27.92 -11.76 6.78
C THR A 29 -26.79 -12.45 6.04
N CYS A 30 -26.53 -12.07 4.78
CA CYS A 30 -25.42 -12.65 4.00
C CYS A 30 -24.05 -12.33 4.62
N LEU A 31 -23.86 -11.12 5.14
CA LEU A 31 -22.63 -10.70 5.82
C LEU A 31 -22.39 -11.53 7.08
N GLN A 32 -23.41 -11.67 7.94
CA GLN A 32 -23.34 -12.51 9.14
C GLN A 32 -22.96 -13.95 8.79
N ALA A 33 -23.57 -14.50 7.75
CA ALA A 33 -23.31 -15.87 7.34
C ALA A 33 -21.91 -16.07 6.71
N CYS A 34 -21.24 -14.99 6.29
CA CYS A 34 -19.83 -14.98 5.90
C CYS A 34 -18.89 -14.81 7.12
N ALA A 35 -19.30 -14.02 8.12
CA ALA A 35 -18.56 -13.76 9.35
C ALA A 35 -18.29 -15.06 10.16
N GLU A 36 -19.26 -15.98 10.15
CA GLU A 36 -19.20 -17.29 10.83
C GLU A 36 -18.27 -18.32 10.18
N ARG A 37 -17.51 -17.94 9.14
CA ARG A 37 -16.69 -18.86 8.34
C ARG A 37 -15.21 -18.52 8.43
N GLN A 38 -14.36 -19.54 8.32
CA GLN A 38 -12.91 -19.37 8.32
C GLN A 38 -12.41 -18.78 6.99
N LEU A 39 -11.40 -17.92 7.08
CA LEU A 39 -10.79 -17.23 5.93
C LEU A 39 -9.53 -17.97 5.46
N THR A 40 -9.71 -19.10 4.78
CA THR A 40 -8.61 -20.00 4.40
C THR A 40 -8.24 -19.95 2.91
N ASN A 41 -9.20 -19.61 2.03
CA ASN A 41 -8.99 -19.60 0.58
C ASN A 41 -8.62 -18.19 0.07
N PRO A 42 -7.40 -17.97 -0.45
CA PRO A 42 -6.95 -16.64 -0.89
C PRO A 42 -7.85 -15.97 -1.94
N ARG A 43 -8.37 -16.71 -2.92
CA ARG A 43 -9.26 -16.15 -3.97
C ARG A 43 -10.58 -15.67 -3.38
N VAL A 44 -11.15 -16.46 -2.47
CA VAL A 44 -12.41 -16.14 -1.81
C VAL A 44 -12.23 -14.93 -0.88
N VAL A 45 -11.12 -14.90 -0.13
CA VAL A 45 -10.79 -13.79 0.77
C VAL A 45 -10.59 -12.49 0.01
N ARG A 46 -9.85 -12.49 -1.11
CA ARG A 46 -9.69 -11.31 -1.98
C ARG A 46 -11.03 -10.74 -2.44
N ARG A 47 -11.89 -11.61 -2.98
CA ARG A 47 -13.23 -11.20 -3.46
C ARG A 47 -14.13 -10.71 -2.33
N TYR A 48 -14.02 -11.33 -1.16
CA TYR A 48 -14.76 -10.91 0.03
C TYR A 48 -14.32 -9.52 0.47
N HIS A 49 -13.00 -9.29 0.57
CA HIS A 49 -12.43 -7.98 0.88
C HIS A 49 -12.88 -6.89 -0.09
N GLU A 50 -12.82 -7.12 -1.40
CA GLU A 50 -13.30 -6.17 -2.41
C GLU A 50 -14.79 -5.84 -2.25
N THR A 51 -15.59 -6.85 -1.88
CA THR A 51 -17.03 -6.66 -1.61
C THR A 51 -17.25 -5.82 -0.36
N LEU A 52 -16.47 -6.07 0.71
CA LEU A 52 -16.53 -5.30 1.95
C LEU A 52 -16.10 -3.85 1.73
N LEU A 53 -15.03 -3.59 0.98
CA LEU A 53 -14.61 -2.22 0.63
C LEU A 53 -15.71 -1.46 -0.10
N PHE A 54 -16.41 -2.11 -1.03
CA PHE A 54 -17.56 -1.51 -1.70
C PHE A 54 -18.68 -1.18 -0.71
N MET A 55 -19.02 -2.11 0.19
CA MET A 55 -20.06 -1.89 1.19
C MET A 55 -19.68 -0.83 2.23
N ALA A 56 -18.38 -0.65 2.51
CA ALA A 56 -17.87 0.40 3.38
C ALA A 56 -18.02 1.79 2.74
N ALA A 57 -17.91 1.88 1.41
CA ALA A 57 -18.13 3.13 0.67
C ALA A 57 -19.61 3.49 0.54
N TYR A 58 -20.51 2.50 0.53
CA TYR A 58 -21.95 2.70 0.35
C TYR A 58 -22.79 1.94 1.39
N PRO A 59 -22.64 2.23 2.70
CA PRO A 59 -23.40 1.57 3.73
C PRO A 59 -24.87 2.02 3.69
N ALA A 60 -25.81 1.10 3.91
CA ALA A 60 -27.23 1.42 3.99
C ALA A 60 -27.61 2.14 5.30
N ASN A 61 -26.92 1.78 6.40
CA ASN A 61 -27.13 2.34 7.73
C ASN A 61 -25.88 2.14 8.61
N ARG A 62 -25.87 2.76 9.80
CA ARG A 62 -24.75 2.68 10.76
C ARG A 62 -24.45 1.24 11.19
N GLY A 63 -25.47 0.42 11.43
CA GLY A 63 -25.28 -0.97 11.84
C GLY A 63 -24.57 -1.82 10.78
N GLN A 64 -24.91 -1.60 9.50
CA GLN A 64 -24.20 -2.23 8.39
C GLN A 64 -22.75 -1.73 8.29
N ALA A 65 -22.51 -0.42 8.43
CA ALA A 65 -21.16 0.14 8.41
C ALA A 65 -20.26 -0.49 9.49
N SER A 66 -20.75 -0.55 10.75
CA SER A 66 -20.00 -1.17 11.86
C SER A 66 -19.69 -2.65 11.62
N ARG A 67 -20.64 -3.43 11.07
CA ARG A 67 -20.41 -4.85 10.73
C ARG A 67 -19.38 -5.02 9.63
N VAL A 68 -19.42 -4.16 8.60
CA VAL A 68 -18.44 -4.19 7.50
C VAL A 68 -17.05 -3.85 8.02
N ASP A 69 -16.91 -2.84 8.88
CA ASP A 69 -15.63 -2.45 9.47
C ASP A 69 -15.05 -3.55 10.38
N ALA A 70 -15.89 -4.23 11.16
CA ALA A 70 -15.47 -5.39 11.95
C ALA A 70 -14.97 -6.53 11.05
N GLU A 71 -15.67 -6.82 9.95
CA GLU A 71 -15.25 -7.86 9.01
C GLU A 71 -13.98 -7.49 8.23
N LEU A 72 -13.81 -6.21 7.87
CA LEU A 72 -12.57 -5.72 7.26
C LEU A 72 -11.38 -5.86 8.22
N THR A 73 -11.59 -5.61 9.51
CA THR A 73 -10.58 -5.84 10.56
C THR A 73 -10.24 -7.33 10.66
N ARG A 74 -11.26 -8.20 10.69
CA ARG A 74 -11.08 -9.67 10.71
C ARG A 74 -10.30 -10.18 9.50
N VAL A 75 -10.62 -9.68 8.30
CA VAL A 75 -9.88 -10.01 7.07
C VAL A 75 -8.42 -9.59 7.18
N THR A 76 -8.16 -8.35 7.62
CA THR A 76 -6.80 -7.80 7.76
C THR A 76 -5.95 -8.60 8.75
N ALA A 77 -6.55 -9.10 9.83
CA ALA A 77 -5.86 -9.98 10.78
C ALA A 77 -5.55 -11.38 10.21
N ALA A 78 -6.41 -11.91 9.33
CA ALA A 78 -6.28 -13.25 8.77
C ALA A 78 -5.34 -13.31 7.54
N THR A 79 -5.21 -12.23 6.76
CA THR A 79 -4.49 -12.24 5.48
C THR A 79 -2.99 -12.58 5.57
N PRO A 80 -2.22 -12.19 6.61
CA PRO A 80 -0.80 -12.54 6.69
C PRO A 80 -0.54 -14.04 6.62
N ALA A 81 -1.43 -14.87 7.19
CA ALA A 81 -1.29 -16.33 7.12
C ALA A 81 -1.42 -16.87 5.69
N LEU A 82 -2.19 -16.20 4.82
CA LEU A 82 -2.42 -16.62 3.45
C LEU A 82 -1.20 -16.34 2.55
N PHE A 83 -0.44 -15.29 2.86
CA PHE A 83 0.81 -14.95 2.16
C PHE A 83 1.97 -15.91 2.44
N ARG A 84 1.90 -16.73 3.50
CA ARG A 84 2.92 -17.75 3.81
C ARG A 84 3.06 -18.82 2.73
N SER A 85 2.01 -19.04 1.93
CA SER A 85 2.04 -19.99 0.81
C SER A 85 2.36 -19.27 -0.50
N ARG A 86 3.18 -19.89 -1.35
CA ARG A 86 3.50 -19.35 -2.69
C ARG A 86 2.25 -19.10 -3.55
N VAL A 87 1.28 -20.00 -3.46
CA VAL A 87 0.00 -19.89 -4.18
C VAL A 87 -0.82 -18.72 -3.67
N GLY A 88 -0.92 -18.56 -2.34
CA GLY A 88 -1.61 -17.44 -1.72
C GLY A 88 -0.96 -16.10 -2.04
N ALA A 89 0.37 -16.00 -1.92
CA ALA A 89 1.12 -14.81 -2.31
C ALA A 89 0.89 -14.43 -3.78
N LYS A 90 0.88 -15.40 -4.70
CA LYS A 90 0.57 -15.15 -6.12
C LYS A 90 -0.85 -14.62 -6.34
N ILE A 91 -1.83 -15.18 -5.64
CA ILE A 91 -3.25 -14.79 -5.79
C ILE A 91 -3.54 -13.43 -5.18
N LEU A 92 -2.91 -13.14 -4.04
CA LEU A 92 -3.08 -11.89 -3.29
C LEU A 92 -2.06 -10.82 -3.69
N LYS A 93 -1.23 -11.07 -4.69
CA LYS A 93 -0.36 -10.04 -5.27
C LYS A 93 -1.22 -8.87 -5.77
N GLU A 94 -0.74 -7.66 -5.50
CA GLU A 94 -1.38 -6.39 -5.80
C GLU A 94 -2.80 -6.33 -5.20
N SER A 95 -2.97 -6.84 -3.98
CA SER A 95 -4.25 -6.75 -3.27
C SER A 95 -4.31 -5.56 -2.31
N GLY A 96 -3.16 -5.04 -1.88
CA GLY A 96 -3.00 -4.03 -0.84
C GLY A 96 -3.40 -4.51 0.55
N LEU A 97 -3.32 -5.84 0.79
CA LEU A 97 -3.69 -6.48 2.06
C LEU A 97 -2.48 -6.66 2.99
N ALA A 98 -2.75 -6.80 4.28
CA ALA A 98 -1.70 -7.11 5.26
C ALA A 98 -1.03 -8.46 4.95
N GLY A 99 0.29 -8.47 5.00
CA GLY A 99 1.16 -9.59 4.62
C GLY A 99 1.70 -9.50 3.19
N GLU A 100 1.21 -8.54 2.38
CA GLU A 100 1.76 -8.30 1.05
C GLU A 100 3.12 -7.60 1.13
N ALA A 101 4.02 -7.98 0.24
CA ALA A 101 5.23 -7.24 -0.06
C ALA A 101 5.03 -6.45 -1.36
N VAL A 102 4.86 -5.14 -1.22
CA VAL A 102 4.70 -4.22 -2.35
C VAL A 102 6.08 -3.80 -2.83
N GLU A 103 6.41 -4.09 -4.08
CA GLU A 103 7.63 -3.57 -4.71
C GLU A 103 7.26 -2.39 -5.61
N GLY A 104 7.99 -1.28 -5.46
CA GLY A 104 7.77 -0.06 -6.22
C GLY A 104 9.08 0.70 -6.41
N SER A 105 9.17 1.39 -7.55
CA SER A 105 10.16 2.42 -7.80
C SER A 105 9.56 3.73 -7.30
N PHE A 106 10.27 4.43 -6.43
CA PHE A 106 9.80 5.66 -5.83
C PHE A 106 10.91 6.71 -5.82
N SER A 107 10.53 7.97 -5.87
CA SER A 107 11.39 9.12 -5.60
C SER A 107 12.06 8.99 -4.23
N ILE A 108 13.23 9.63 -4.07
CA ILE A 108 13.97 9.55 -2.81
C ILE A 108 13.16 10.17 -1.67
N ALA A 109 12.46 11.27 -1.93
CA ALA A 109 11.57 11.90 -0.96
C ALA A 109 10.49 10.92 -0.45
N MET A 110 9.93 10.11 -1.35
CA MET A 110 8.93 9.12 -0.98
C MET A 110 9.52 7.92 -0.22
N ILE A 111 10.71 7.46 -0.59
CA ILE A 111 11.43 6.42 0.16
C ILE A 111 11.75 6.91 1.58
N GLU A 112 12.21 8.15 1.75
CA GLU A 112 12.48 8.76 3.04
C GLU A 112 11.22 8.87 3.92
N TRP A 113 10.10 9.28 3.33
CA TRP A 113 8.82 9.29 4.02
C TRP A 113 8.42 7.88 4.47
N LEU A 114 8.55 6.87 3.61
CA LEU A 114 8.26 5.47 3.93
C LEU A 114 9.13 4.96 5.10
N LEU A 115 10.44 5.22 5.04
CA LEU A 115 11.42 4.85 6.08
C LEU A 115 11.14 5.54 7.42
N THR A 116 10.62 6.76 7.39
CA THR A 116 10.29 7.53 8.60
C THR A 116 8.98 7.05 9.20
N ARG A 117 7.97 6.79 8.35
CA ARG A 117 6.61 6.47 8.78
C ARG A 117 6.41 5.00 9.14
N PHE A 118 7.16 4.10 8.51
CA PHE A 118 7.05 2.65 8.65
C PHE A 118 8.42 2.00 8.91
N PRO A 119 9.09 2.35 10.02
CA PRO A 119 10.36 1.74 10.39
C PRO A 119 10.21 0.21 10.54
N GLY A 120 11.23 -0.51 10.11
CA GLY A 120 11.33 -1.97 10.03
C GLY A 120 10.53 -2.62 8.91
N GLN A 121 9.89 -1.85 8.02
CA GLN A 121 8.98 -2.39 6.99
C GLN A 121 9.46 -2.15 5.55
N ILE A 122 10.53 -1.38 5.36
CA ILE A 122 11.03 -0.97 4.05
C ILE A 122 12.44 -1.53 3.86
N GLU A 123 12.68 -2.12 2.71
CA GLU A 123 13.99 -2.66 2.32
C GLU A 123 14.32 -2.35 0.87
N LEU A 124 15.60 -2.37 0.52
CA LEU A 124 16.03 -2.26 -0.87
C LEU A 124 15.67 -3.53 -1.65
N ALA A 125 14.94 -3.38 -2.75
CA ALA A 125 14.60 -4.48 -3.65
C ALA A 125 15.69 -4.63 -4.71
N TRP A 126 16.75 -5.38 -4.38
CA TRP A 126 17.86 -5.66 -5.29
C TRP A 126 17.38 -6.22 -6.63
N LEU A 127 17.54 -5.44 -7.68
CA LEU A 127 17.23 -5.84 -9.05
C LEU A 127 18.30 -6.79 -9.58
N LYS A 128 17.89 -7.71 -10.45
CA LYS A 128 18.80 -8.58 -11.20
C LYS A 128 18.92 -8.07 -12.64
N GLY A 129 20.05 -8.34 -13.29
CA GLY A 129 20.29 -7.91 -14.67
C GLY A 129 20.79 -6.46 -14.74
N THR A 130 20.51 -5.77 -15.84
CA THR A 130 21.10 -4.46 -16.16
C THR A 130 20.77 -3.37 -15.15
N ALA A 131 19.52 -3.26 -14.70
CA ALA A 131 19.14 -2.26 -13.68
C ALA A 131 19.85 -2.48 -12.32
N GLY A 132 20.20 -3.74 -12.00
CA GLY A 132 21.04 -4.03 -10.83
C GLY A 132 22.51 -3.64 -11.04
N ALA A 133 22.99 -3.65 -12.29
CA ALA A 133 24.35 -3.25 -12.64
C ALA A 133 24.54 -1.73 -12.56
N ASP A 134 23.56 -0.94 -12.99
CA ASP A 134 23.64 0.53 -12.92
C ASP A 134 23.75 1.03 -11.46
N LEU A 135 22.99 0.41 -10.55
CA LEU A 135 23.09 0.71 -9.12
C LEU A 135 24.44 0.24 -8.53
N ASP A 136 24.94 -0.92 -8.95
CA ASP A 136 26.28 -1.39 -8.55
C ASP A 136 27.35 -0.39 -9.01
N ASP A 137 27.33 0.03 -10.26
CA ASP A 137 28.28 0.97 -10.84
C ASP A 137 28.25 2.32 -10.13
N LEU A 138 27.06 2.87 -9.84
CA LEU A 138 26.96 4.12 -9.08
C LEU A 138 27.53 3.95 -7.67
N LEU A 139 27.15 2.89 -6.94
CA LEU A 139 27.64 2.65 -5.59
C LEU A 139 29.16 2.38 -5.57
N SER A 140 29.72 1.88 -6.66
CA SER A 140 31.16 1.74 -6.84
C SER A 140 31.90 3.08 -6.76
N LEU A 141 31.27 4.17 -7.19
CA LEU A 141 31.85 5.51 -7.13
C LEU A 141 31.95 6.02 -5.68
N ALA A 142 31.16 5.47 -4.75
CA ALA A 142 31.26 5.77 -3.33
C ALA A 142 32.38 5.00 -2.60
N LEU A 143 32.97 3.98 -3.24
CA LEU A 143 34.01 3.15 -2.62
C LEU A 143 35.38 3.82 -2.66
N LEU A 144 36.21 3.56 -1.65
CA LEU A 144 37.63 3.91 -1.66
C LEU A 144 38.37 3.09 -2.73
N PRO A 145 39.47 3.61 -3.32
CA PRO A 145 40.22 2.88 -4.34
C PRO A 145 40.61 1.42 -3.96
N PRO A 146 41.11 1.14 -2.73
CA PRO A 146 41.41 -0.25 -2.33
C PRO A 146 40.18 -1.17 -2.25
N GLU A 147 39.01 -0.60 -1.92
CA GLU A 147 37.76 -1.36 -1.83
C GLU A 147 37.26 -1.73 -3.24
N ARG A 148 37.44 -0.85 -4.22
CA ARG A 148 37.14 -1.13 -5.63
C ARG A 148 38.00 -2.25 -6.18
N ASP A 149 39.32 -2.18 -5.94
CA ASP A 149 40.27 -3.22 -6.38
C ASP A 149 39.94 -4.58 -5.75
N GLY A 150 39.67 -4.60 -4.43
CA GLY A 150 39.27 -5.82 -3.72
C GLY A 150 38.00 -6.46 -4.31
N ARG A 151 37.04 -5.67 -4.78
CA ARG A 151 35.80 -6.16 -5.38
C ARG A 151 36.02 -6.82 -6.73
N LEU A 152 36.90 -6.24 -7.57
CA LEU A 152 37.25 -6.79 -8.88
C LEU A 152 37.88 -8.18 -8.78
N HIS A 153 38.71 -8.41 -7.76
CA HIS A 153 39.44 -9.67 -7.59
C HIS A 153 38.60 -10.80 -6.98
N THR A 154 37.59 -10.49 -6.16
CA THR A 154 36.90 -11.48 -5.33
C THR A 154 35.51 -11.88 -5.84
N ARG A 155 35.03 -11.29 -6.95
CA ARG A 155 33.62 -11.41 -7.41
C ARG A 155 32.63 -11.15 -6.27
N PHE A 156 32.93 -10.15 -5.45
CA PHE A 156 32.07 -9.77 -4.33
C PHE A 156 30.92 -8.93 -4.85
N ASP A 157 29.69 -9.45 -4.80
CA ASP A 157 28.52 -8.66 -5.21
C ASP A 157 28.31 -7.46 -4.29
N MET A 158 27.77 -6.35 -4.83
CA MET A 158 27.55 -5.10 -4.10
C MET A 158 26.69 -5.29 -2.86
N GLN A 159 25.69 -6.15 -2.93
CA GLN A 159 24.81 -6.41 -1.79
C GLN A 159 25.58 -7.04 -0.62
N ARG A 160 26.49 -7.97 -0.89
CA ARG A 160 27.36 -8.59 0.09
C ARG A 160 28.42 -7.62 0.58
N TRP A 161 28.98 -6.79 -0.32
CA TRP A 161 29.88 -5.69 0.05
C TRP A 161 29.22 -4.74 1.03
N LEU A 162 28.00 -4.29 0.71
CA LEU A 162 27.23 -3.37 1.53
C LEU A 162 27.00 -3.92 2.94
N ARG A 163 26.52 -5.16 3.05
CA ARG A 163 26.30 -5.79 4.37
C ARG A 163 27.60 -5.89 5.17
N PHE A 164 28.72 -6.14 4.51
CA PHE A 164 30.03 -6.14 5.16
C PHE A 164 30.42 -4.74 5.63
N ALA A 165 30.23 -3.71 4.80
CA ALA A 165 30.55 -2.32 5.11
C ALA A 165 29.67 -1.73 6.24
N VAL A 166 28.37 -2.08 6.26
CA VAL A 166 27.44 -1.70 7.34
C VAL A 166 27.76 -2.44 8.64
N GLY A 167 28.31 -3.65 8.55
CA GLY A 167 28.81 -4.42 9.69
C GLY A 167 27.76 -5.30 10.38
N ALA A 168 28.07 -5.73 11.61
CA ALA A 168 27.30 -6.75 12.34
C ALA A 168 25.84 -6.37 12.62
N ASP A 169 25.52 -5.07 12.64
CA ASP A 169 24.16 -4.54 12.82
C ASP A 169 23.42 -4.32 11.50
N SER A 170 23.92 -4.84 10.37
CA SER A 170 23.26 -4.73 9.07
C SER A 170 21.85 -5.31 9.12
N THR A 171 20.91 -4.50 8.65
CA THR A 171 19.50 -4.86 8.44
C THR A 171 19.10 -4.35 7.07
N GLU A 172 18.08 -4.96 6.46
CA GLU A 172 17.62 -4.58 5.11
C GLU A 172 17.25 -3.08 5.03
N GLU A 173 16.76 -2.49 6.13
CA GLU A 173 16.49 -1.05 6.22
C GLU A 173 17.77 -0.21 6.35
N ARG A 174 18.72 -0.62 7.18
CA ARG A 174 19.99 0.11 7.34
C ARG A 174 20.80 0.11 6.06
N ASP A 175 20.80 -1.00 5.35
CA ASP A 175 21.39 -1.14 4.02
C ASP A 175 20.78 -0.10 3.06
N LEU A 176 19.45 0.02 3.03
CA LEU A 176 18.75 1.03 2.22
C LEU A 176 19.12 2.46 2.65
N ARG A 177 19.14 2.76 3.96
CA ARG A 177 19.53 4.10 4.46
C ARG A 177 20.96 4.45 4.04
N TRP A 178 21.90 3.51 4.13
CA TRP A 178 23.28 3.71 3.69
C TRP A 178 23.35 4.03 2.19
N VAL A 179 22.61 3.30 1.35
CA VAL A 179 22.54 3.55 -0.10
C VAL A 179 22.02 4.96 -0.38
N LEU A 180 20.93 5.37 0.27
CA LEU A 180 20.40 6.73 0.14
C LEU A 180 21.43 7.77 0.56
N ASP A 181 22.10 7.57 1.70
CA ASP A 181 23.13 8.50 2.20
C ASP A 181 24.30 8.63 1.19
N ARG A 182 24.78 7.52 0.60
CA ARG A 182 25.81 7.58 -0.47
C ARG A 182 25.32 8.33 -1.70
N ILE A 183 24.08 8.11 -2.14
CA ILE A 183 23.51 8.84 -3.27
C ILE A 183 23.45 10.34 -2.95
N ARG A 184 23.08 10.73 -1.72
CA ARG A 184 23.07 12.16 -1.32
C ARG A 184 24.47 12.78 -1.31
N GLU A 185 25.49 12.02 -0.92
CA GLU A 185 26.89 12.48 -0.95
C GLU A 185 27.44 12.61 -2.37
N LEU A 186 27.16 11.64 -3.24
CA LEU A 186 27.59 11.66 -4.65
C LEU A 186 26.83 12.70 -5.48
N VAL A 187 25.56 12.95 -5.13
CA VAL A 187 24.64 13.83 -5.86
C VAL A 187 23.98 14.79 -4.87
N PRO A 188 24.66 15.91 -4.53
CA PRO A 188 24.14 16.89 -3.57
C PRO A 188 22.89 17.61 -4.08
N ASP A 189 22.79 17.81 -5.40
CA ASP A 189 21.65 18.47 -6.04
C ASP A 189 20.38 17.61 -5.97
N PRO A 190 19.27 18.10 -5.39
CA PRO A 190 18.05 17.31 -5.22
C PRO A 190 17.37 16.90 -6.53
N GLU A 191 17.34 17.77 -7.54
CA GLU A 191 16.67 17.49 -8.82
C GLU A 191 17.41 16.41 -9.60
N LEU A 192 18.75 16.49 -9.64
CA LEU A 192 19.59 15.44 -10.22
C LEU A 192 19.47 14.12 -9.45
N ARG A 193 19.22 14.18 -8.14
CA ARG A 193 19.09 12.98 -7.32
C ARG A 193 17.83 12.19 -7.65
N ASP A 194 16.71 12.86 -7.84
CA ASP A 194 15.46 12.22 -8.25
C ASP A 194 15.58 11.66 -9.67
N LEU A 195 16.22 12.40 -10.59
CA LEU A 195 16.51 11.91 -11.94
C LEU A 195 17.37 10.64 -11.90
N ILE A 196 18.43 10.61 -11.08
CA ILE A 196 19.29 9.44 -10.93
C ILE A 196 18.51 8.27 -10.32
N ALA A 197 17.70 8.50 -9.29
CA ALA A 197 16.86 7.45 -8.70
C ALA A 197 15.90 6.82 -9.73
N GLU A 198 15.32 7.64 -10.62
CA GLU A 198 14.49 7.18 -11.72
C GLU A 198 15.31 6.40 -12.76
N CYS A 199 16.48 6.91 -13.17
CA CYS A 199 17.37 6.22 -14.12
C CYS A 199 17.85 4.85 -13.61
N LEU A 200 18.14 4.74 -12.31
CA LEU A 200 18.55 3.49 -11.67
C LEU A 200 17.39 2.51 -11.45
N ASP A 201 16.14 2.95 -11.63
CA ASP A 201 14.95 2.24 -11.19
C ASP A 201 15.10 1.78 -9.73
N LEU A 202 15.42 2.73 -8.82
CA LEU A 202 15.68 2.42 -7.42
C LEU A 202 14.43 1.86 -6.74
N ARG A 203 14.34 0.52 -6.69
CA ARG A 203 13.17 -0.16 -6.12
C ARG A 203 13.35 -0.47 -4.66
N VAL A 204 12.27 -0.27 -3.92
CA VAL A 204 12.14 -0.73 -2.53
C VAL A 204 11.00 -1.72 -2.42
N ARG A 205 11.10 -2.61 -1.45
CA ARG A 205 10.03 -3.51 -1.04
C ARG A 205 9.47 -3.03 0.29
N TRP A 206 8.17 -2.87 0.33
CA TRP A 206 7.40 -2.51 1.52
C TRP A 206 6.55 -3.68 2.00
N ARG A 207 6.82 -4.16 3.20
CA ARG A 207 6.04 -5.22 3.85
C ARG A 207 4.85 -4.63 4.59
N LEU A 208 3.65 -4.83 4.05
CA LEU A 208 2.42 -4.32 4.66
C LEU A 208 2.06 -5.15 5.91
N THR A 209 1.80 -4.48 7.01
CA THR A 209 1.42 -5.11 8.28
C THR A 209 -0.06 -4.89 8.60
N ALA A 210 -0.63 -5.70 9.49
CA ALA A 210 -2.03 -5.54 9.91
C ALA A 210 -2.28 -4.23 10.68
N ALA A 211 -1.27 -3.74 11.40
CA ALA A 211 -1.27 -2.44 12.08
C ALA A 211 -0.88 -1.27 11.15
N GLY A 212 -0.36 -1.58 9.95
CA GLY A 212 0.12 -0.63 8.98
C GLY A 212 -0.95 -0.22 7.95
N PRO A 213 -0.59 0.69 7.04
CA PRO A 213 -1.48 1.16 5.99
C PRO A 213 -1.72 0.03 4.98
N THR A 214 -2.95 -0.42 4.93
CA THR A 214 -3.46 -1.35 3.91
C THR A 214 -4.64 -0.68 3.22
N ARG A 215 -5.15 -1.26 2.14
CA ARG A 215 -6.42 -0.79 1.55
C ARG A 215 -7.60 -0.84 2.53
N THR A 216 -7.47 -1.57 3.64
CA THR A 216 -8.42 -1.54 4.75
C THR A 216 -8.19 -0.36 5.70
N GLY A 217 -6.94 -0.21 6.16
CA GLY A 217 -6.56 0.68 7.26
C GLY A 217 -6.24 2.12 6.85
N ILE A 218 -5.93 2.37 5.57
CA ILE A 218 -5.70 3.73 5.09
C ILE A 218 -7.04 4.45 4.96
N ARG A 219 -7.39 5.23 5.98
CA ARG A 219 -8.59 6.07 6.01
C ARG A 219 -8.23 7.44 6.58
N PHE A 220 -8.72 8.48 5.92
CA PHE A 220 -8.69 9.84 6.47
C PHE A 220 -9.71 9.95 7.63
N PRO A 221 -9.53 10.86 8.62
CA PRO A 221 -10.43 11.02 9.74
C PRO A 221 -11.90 11.02 9.30
N PRO A 222 -12.77 10.34 10.07
CA PRO A 222 -14.11 10.03 9.61
C PRO A 222 -14.91 11.31 9.43
N ARG A 223 -15.20 11.65 8.17
CA ARG A 223 -16.37 12.46 7.85
C ARG A 223 -17.62 11.61 8.16
N PRO A 224 -18.76 12.23 8.52
CA PRO A 224 -20.01 11.48 8.66
C PRO A 224 -20.26 10.65 7.40
N ALA A 225 -20.36 9.33 7.55
CA ALA A 225 -20.59 8.45 6.42
C ALA A 225 -21.93 8.78 5.77
N PHE A 226 -21.92 8.98 4.46
CA PHE A 226 -23.15 9.12 3.69
C PHE A 226 -23.83 7.75 3.60
N MET A 227 -25.05 7.66 4.10
CA MET A 227 -25.83 6.42 4.06
C MET A 227 -26.58 6.32 2.73
N GLN A 228 -26.29 5.30 1.95
CA GLN A 228 -26.88 5.10 0.64
C GLN A 228 -28.32 4.57 0.79
N ARG A 229 -29.31 5.43 0.51
CA ARG A 229 -30.75 5.14 0.64
C ARG A 229 -31.46 4.79 -0.67
N GLY A 230 -30.76 4.85 -1.80
CA GLY A 230 -31.33 4.65 -3.13
C GLY A 230 -30.29 4.16 -4.13
N PRO A 231 -30.67 3.87 -5.39
CA PRO A 231 -29.72 3.44 -6.42
C PRO A 231 -28.62 4.47 -6.69
N LEU A 232 -27.45 4.01 -7.15
CA LEU A 232 -26.40 4.91 -7.62
C LEU A 232 -26.92 5.72 -8.82
N LYS A 233 -26.78 7.04 -8.74
CA LYS A 233 -27.12 7.94 -9.85
C LYS A 233 -26.14 7.70 -11.00
N ARG A 234 -26.63 7.16 -12.12
CA ARG A 234 -25.83 6.92 -13.34
C ARG A 234 -25.99 8.00 -14.40
N THR A 235 -27.09 8.73 -14.35
CA THR A 235 -27.43 9.82 -15.27
C THR A 235 -27.59 11.11 -14.47
N PHE A 236 -26.88 12.15 -14.89
CA PHE A 236 -26.97 13.49 -14.34
C PHE A 236 -26.46 14.50 -15.37
N ASP A 237 -26.91 15.74 -15.26
CA ASP A 237 -26.48 16.83 -16.12
C ASP A 237 -25.09 17.33 -15.68
N VAL A 238 -24.06 16.92 -16.45
CA VAL A 238 -22.66 17.28 -16.20
C VAL A 238 -22.45 18.78 -16.32
N ALA A 239 -23.05 19.43 -17.33
CA ALA A 239 -22.87 20.86 -17.56
C ALA A 239 -23.47 21.68 -16.41
N ARG A 240 -24.64 21.29 -15.91
CA ARG A 240 -25.22 21.88 -14.70
C ARG A 240 -24.35 21.62 -13.48
N LEU A 241 -23.78 20.42 -13.32
CA LEU A 241 -22.91 20.10 -12.19
C LEU A 241 -21.64 20.95 -12.17
N LEU A 242 -20.97 21.10 -13.32
CA LEU A 242 -19.75 21.91 -13.46
C LEU A 242 -19.99 23.40 -13.21
N ARG A 243 -21.21 23.89 -13.47
CA ARG A 243 -21.61 25.27 -13.17
C ARG A 243 -22.01 25.50 -11.72
N ARG A 244 -22.15 24.45 -10.88
CA ARG A 244 -22.44 24.65 -9.46
C ARG A 244 -21.19 25.19 -8.78
N PRO A 245 -21.31 26.22 -7.92
CA PRO A 245 -20.19 26.69 -7.13
C PRO A 245 -19.66 25.54 -6.27
N LEU A 246 -18.34 25.47 -6.15
CA LEU A 246 -17.69 24.54 -5.23
C LEU A 246 -18.10 24.88 -3.79
N PRO A 247 -18.21 23.88 -2.89
CA PRO A 247 -18.40 24.17 -1.48
C PRO A 247 -17.22 24.97 -0.93
N GLU A 248 -17.48 25.79 0.09
CA GLU A 248 -16.44 26.57 0.76
C GLU A 248 -15.28 25.67 1.21
N PRO A 249 -14.03 26.09 0.99
CA PRO A 249 -12.86 25.34 1.46
C PRO A 249 -12.89 25.18 2.99
N VAL A 250 -12.67 23.95 3.45
CA VAL A 250 -12.52 23.67 4.89
C VAL A 250 -11.04 23.77 5.24
N ARG A 251 -10.68 24.75 6.06
CA ARG A 251 -9.31 24.87 6.58
C ARG A 251 -9.05 23.77 7.61
N LEU A 252 -8.01 22.97 7.37
CA LEU A 252 -7.55 21.93 8.30
C LEU A 252 -6.54 22.50 9.28
N THR A 253 -6.45 21.89 10.46
CA THR A 253 -5.30 22.12 11.37
C THR A 253 -4.04 21.49 10.77
N PRO A 254 -2.83 21.94 11.13
CA PRO A 254 -1.59 21.34 10.62
C PRO A 254 -1.50 19.83 10.82
N SER A 255 -1.95 19.32 11.97
CA SER A 255 -2.01 17.87 12.24
C SER A 255 -3.00 17.14 11.33
N ALA A 256 -4.18 17.70 11.08
CA ALA A 256 -5.16 17.11 10.18
C ALA A 256 -4.72 17.16 8.71
N ALA A 257 -4.02 18.22 8.30
CA ALA A 257 -3.39 18.32 6.98
C ALA A 257 -2.28 17.27 6.82
N GLY A 258 -1.37 17.14 7.78
CA GLY A 258 -0.34 16.10 7.78
C GLY A 258 -0.92 14.69 7.71
N ALA A 259 -1.99 14.40 8.46
CA ALA A 259 -2.70 13.13 8.37
C ALA A 259 -3.35 12.89 6.99
N LEU A 260 -3.82 13.93 6.31
CA LEU A 260 -4.36 13.83 4.95
C LEU A 260 -3.27 13.47 3.96
N ILE A 261 -2.13 14.14 4.06
CA ILE A 261 -0.97 13.92 3.21
C ILE A 261 -0.44 12.49 3.42
N ASP A 262 -0.29 12.04 4.66
CA ASP A 262 0.10 10.66 5.00
C ASP A 262 -0.85 9.62 4.38
N VAL A 263 -2.16 9.87 4.46
CA VAL A 263 -3.18 9.01 3.84
C VAL A 263 -3.04 9.01 2.33
N ALA A 264 -2.89 10.18 1.70
CA ALA A 264 -2.75 10.30 0.25
C ALA A 264 -1.50 9.56 -0.26
N ARG A 265 -0.35 9.77 0.37
CA ARG A 265 0.90 9.05 0.10
C ARG A 265 0.70 7.55 0.27
N GLY A 266 0.11 7.12 1.38
CA GLY A 266 -0.17 5.71 1.66
C GLY A 266 -1.09 5.03 0.63
N VAL A 267 -2.16 5.71 0.18
CA VAL A 267 -3.10 5.17 -0.82
C VAL A 267 -2.38 4.81 -2.12
N LEU A 268 -1.46 5.67 -2.58
CA LEU A 268 -0.68 5.43 -3.79
C LEU A 268 0.40 4.37 -3.53
N ALA A 269 1.15 4.52 -2.44
CA ALA A 269 2.30 3.66 -2.12
C ALA A 269 1.92 2.19 -1.95
N VAL A 270 0.77 1.89 -1.33
CA VAL A 270 0.26 0.51 -1.17
C VAL A 270 -0.04 -0.17 -2.51
N ARG A 271 -0.05 0.60 -3.60
CA ARG A 271 -0.22 0.13 -4.98
C ARG A 271 1.08 0.20 -5.78
N GLY A 272 2.21 0.48 -5.15
CA GLY A 272 3.50 0.69 -5.84
C GLY A 272 3.47 1.93 -6.73
N ARG A 273 2.76 2.98 -6.32
CA ARG A 273 2.59 4.22 -7.08
C ARG A 273 2.90 5.44 -6.23
N GLU A 274 3.27 6.51 -6.89
CA GLU A 274 3.31 7.85 -6.32
C GLU A 274 2.82 8.87 -7.36
N ALA A 275 2.73 10.13 -6.96
CA ALA A 275 2.47 11.25 -7.85
C ALA A 275 3.02 12.52 -7.20
N ASP A 276 3.72 13.36 -7.97
CA ASP A 276 4.40 14.55 -7.45
C ASP A 276 3.50 15.45 -6.59
N PRO A 277 2.24 15.75 -6.97
CA PRO A 277 1.36 16.58 -6.13
C PRO A 277 1.06 15.99 -4.75
N VAL A 278 1.23 14.67 -4.58
CA VAL A 278 1.03 13.96 -3.31
C VAL A 278 2.34 13.73 -2.59
N THR A 279 3.40 13.36 -3.31
CA THR A 279 4.75 13.17 -2.74
C THR A 279 5.24 14.47 -2.10
N TYR A 280 5.14 15.59 -2.80
CA TYR A 280 5.66 16.89 -2.37
C TYR A 280 4.62 17.79 -1.68
N ALA A 281 3.46 17.26 -1.29
CA ALA A 281 2.46 18.01 -0.54
C ALA A 281 2.99 18.48 0.83
N ASN A 282 2.58 19.68 1.25
CA ASN A 282 2.99 20.35 2.49
C ASN A 282 1.79 20.88 3.31
#